data_AF-A0A8K1D324-F1
#
_entry.id   AF-A0A8K1D324-F1
#
_cell.length_a   1.000
_cell.length_b   1.000
_cell.length_c   1.000
_cell.angle_alpha   90.00
_cell.angle_beta   90.00
_cell.angle_gamma   90.00
#
_symmetry.space_group_name_H-M   'P 1'
#
loop_
_entity.id
_entity.type
_entity.pdbx_description
1 polymer ?
#
loop_
_entity_poly.entity_id
_entity_poly.type
_entity_poly.pdbx_seq_one_letter_code
_entity_poly.pdbx_strand_id
1 'polypeptide(L)' 'NNKIQTMHEDTFCDSQDQGQIRRGLEDIRLDGNPINLSLFPNAFFCLPRLPTGRFS' A
#
# COMPACT_ATOMS: atom_id res chain seq x y z
N ASN A 1 -9.49 8.75 11.76
CA ASN A 1 -8.57 9.61 10.99
C ASN A 1 -7.16 9.12 11.18
N ASN A 2 -6.67 8.29 10.26
CA ASN A 2 -5.26 7.93 10.21
C ASN A 2 -4.52 9.05 9.46
N LYS A 3 -3.35 9.45 9.95
CA LYS A 3 -2.50 10.48 9.34
C LYS A 3 -1.23 9.82 8.79
N ILE A 4 -1.41 8.85 7.91
CA ILE A 4 -0.28 8.15 7.28
C ILE A 4 0.37 9.13 6.30
N GLN A 5 1.63 9.45 6.53
CA GLN A 5 2.44 10.35 5.71
C GLN A 5 3.58 9.62 5.00
N THR A 6 3.97 8.46 5.53
CA THR A 6 5.07 7.62 5.04
C THR A 6 4.59 6.19 4.99
N MET A 7 5.14 5.42 4.06
CA MET A 7 4.86 4.00 3.92
C MET A 7 6.18 3.25 3.77
N HIS A 8 6.31 2.16 4.50
CA HIS A 8 7.46 1.27 4.34
C HIS A 8 7.17 0.24 3.27
N GLU A 9 8.23 -0.25 2.64
CA GLU A 9 8.16 -1.22 1.55
C GLU A 9 7.50 -2.53 2.00
N ASP A 10 7.60 -2.87 3.28
CA ASP A 10 7.01 -4.05 3.93
C ASP A 10 5.58 -3.83 4.43
N THR A 11 4.98 -2.64 4.24
CA THR A 11 3.68 -2.29 4.84
C THR A 11 2.55 -3.20 4.33
N PHE A 12 2.56 -3.54 3.05
CA PHE A 12 1.57 -4.46 2.47
C PHE A 12 2.17 -5.81 2.09
N CYS A 13 3.46 -5.86 1.79
CA CYS A 13 4.15 -7.10 1.50
C CYS A 13 5.64 -6.96 1.70
N ASP A 14 6.24 -7.99 2.26
CA ASP A 14 7.68 -8.12 2.24
C ASP A 14 8.09 -8.83 0.94
N SER A 15 9.11 -8.28 0.27
CA SER A 15 9.80 -8.95 -0.84
C SER A 15 10.30 -10.36 -0.49
N GLN A 16 10.55 -10.63 0.79
CA GLN A 16 11.03 -11.94 1.30
C GLN A 16 9.91 -12.89 1.72
N ASP A 17 8.67 -12.40 1.94
CA ASP A 17 7.53 -13.22 2.35
C ASP A 17 6.32 -12.99 1.44
N GLN A 18 6.31 -13.66 0.29
CA GLN A 18 5.18 -13.70 -0.63
C GLN A 18 4.03 -14.61 -0.14
N GLY A 19 4.19 -15.30 1.01
CA GLY A 19 3.23 -16.26 1.53
C GLY A 19 2.05 -15.63 2.29
N GLN A 20 2.19 -14.38 2.74
CA GLN A 20 1.16 -13.64 3.47
C GLN A 20 0.40 -12.61 2.62
N ILE A 21 0.16 -12.87 1.32
CA ILE A 21 -0.82 -12.07 0.58
C ILE A 21 -2.21 -12.35 1.16
N ARG A 22 -2.57 -11.58 2.18
CA ARG A 22 -3.88 -11.64 2.81
C ARG A 22 -4.89 -11.21 1.76
N ARG A 23 -5.87 -12.07 1.43
CA ARG A 23 -6.97 -11.75 0.51
C ARG A 23 -7.73 -10.45 0.87
N GLY A 24 -7.64 -10.00 2.14
CA GLY A 24 -8.17 -8.70 2.57
C GLY A 24 -7.42 -7.48 2.04
N LEU A 25 -6.25 -7.65 1.40
CA LEU A 25 -5.46 -6.57 0.80
C LEU A 25 -5.86 -6.26 -0.65
N GLU A 26 -6.90 -6.92 -1.18
CA GLU A 26 -7.43 -6.64 -2.51
C GLU A 26 -8.12 -5.26 -2.59
N ASP A 27 -8.59 -4.71 -1.47
CA ASP A 27 -9.33 -3.44 -1.36
C ASP A 27 -8.70 -2.49 -0.31
N ILE A 28 -7.43 -2.14 -0.49
CA ILE A 28 -6.77 -1.14 0.34
C ILE A 28 -7.21 0.26 -0.08
N ARG A 29 -7.88 0.97 0.82
CA ARG A 29 -8.34 2.35 0.64
C ARG A 29 -7.53 3.27 1.54
N LEU A 30 -6.73 4.13 0.93
CA LEU A 30 -5.96 5.18 1.60
C LEU A 30 -6.60 6.55 1.43
N ASP A 31 -7.78 6.60 0.84
CA ASP A 31 -8.65 7.77 0.72
C ASP A 31 -8.74 8.53 2.06
N GLY A 32 -8.22 9.76 2.09
CA GLY A 32 -8.20 10.61 3.29
C GLY A 32 -6.84 10.70 4.00
N ASN A 33 -5.85 9.88 3.63
CA ASN A 33 -4.47 10.08 4.08
C ASN A 33 -3.74 11.07 3.16
N PRO A 34 -2.88 11.96 3.71
CA PRO A 34 -2.06 12.87 2.93
C PRO A 34 -0.81 12.16 2.36
N ILE A 35 -0.95 10.94 1.84
CA ILE A 35 0.16 10.17 1.27
C ILE A 35 0.11 10.19 -0.26
N ASN A 36 1.26 10.40 -0.89
CA ASN A 36 1.42 10.25 -2.33
C ASN A 36 1.92 8.84 -2.64
N LEU A 37 1.08 8.05 -3.30
CA LEU A 37 1.42 6.67 -3.65
C LEU A 37 2.60 6.62 -4.63
N SER A 38 2.73 7.59 -5.53
CA SER A 38 3.83 7.64 -6.51
C SER A 38 5.23 7.63 -5.88
N LEU A 39 5.35 8.01 -4.61
CA LEU A 39 6.63 8.00 -3.87
C LEU A 39 7.02 6.62 -3.34
N PHE A 40 6.07 5.69 -3.20
CA PHE A 40 6.27 4.39 -2.54
C PHE A 40 5.83 3.19 -3.41
N PRO A 41 6.21 3.10 -4.69
CA PRO A 41 5.72 2.05 -5.59
C PRO A 41 6.07 0.62 -5.11
N ASN A 42 7.20 0.45 -4.43
CA ASN A 42 7.64 -0.84 -3.90
C ASN A 42 6.70 -1.41 -2.84
N ALA A 43 6.04 -0.54 -2.06
CA ALA A 43 5.21 -0.97 -0.93
C ALA A 43 3.96 -1.76 -1.34
N PHE A 44 3.52 -1.63 -2.60
CA PHE A 44 2.30 -2.24 -3.10
C PHE A 44 2.50 -2.97 -4.44
N PHE A 45 3.74 -3.13 -4.91
CA PHE A 45 4.06 -3.84 -6.15
C PHE A 45 3.57 -5.30 -6.17
N CYS A 46 3.60 -5.96 -5.01
CA CYS A 46 3.13 -7.33 -4.82
C CYS A 46 1.61 -7.48 -4.83
N LEU A 47 0.86 -6.38 -4.77
CA LEU A 47 -0.57 -6.45 -4.58
C LEU A 47 -1.24 -6.77 -5.93
N PRO A 48 -2.27 -7.63 -5.93
CA PRO A 48 -3.02 -7.93 -7.15
C PRO A 48 -3.78 -6.71 -7.69
N ARG A 49 -3.99 -5.68 -6.85
CA ARG A 49 -4.68 -4.43 -7.16
C ARG A 49 -3.90 -3.27 -6.51
N LEU A 50 -3.73 -2.18 -7.25
CA LEU A 50 -3.15 -0.96 -6.70
C LEU A 50 -4.07 -0.38 -5.61
N PRO A 51 -3.52 0.08 -4.47
CA PRO A 51 -4.30 0.75 -3.45
C PRO A 51 -4.91 2.03 -4.03
N THR A 52 -6.13 2.32 -3.61
CA THR A 52 -6.85 3.53 -4.03
C THR A 52 -6.49 4.68 -3.09
N GLY A 53 -6.05 5.79 -3.66
CA GLY A 53 -5.57 6.96 -2.92
C GLY A 53 -5.18 8.10 -3.87
N ARG A 54 -4.51 9.12 -3.35
CA ARG A 54 -4.06 10.25 -4.17
C ARG A 54 -2.84 9.84 -5.00
N PHE A 55 -3.03 9.75 -6.31
CA PHE A 55 -1.99 9.71 -7.32
C PHE A 55 -1.84 11.14 -7.85
N SER A 56 -0.80 11.86 -7.45
CA SER A 56 -0.52 13.23 -7.92
C SER A 56 0.95 13.41 -8.23
#